data_AF-A0A2E3FM19-F1
#
_entry.id   AF-A0A2E3FM19-F1
#
_cell.length_a   1.000
_cell.length_b   1.000
_cell.length_c   1.000
_cell.angle_alpha   90.00
_cell.angle_beta   90.00
_cell.angle_gamma   90.00
#
_symmetry.space_group_name_H-M   'P 1'
#
loop_
_entity.id
_entity.type
_entity.pdbx_description
1 polymer ?
#
loop_
_entity_poly.entity_id
_entity_poly.type
_entity_poly.pdbx_seq_one_letter_code
_entity_poly.pdbx_strand_id
1 'polypeptide(L)'
;MNTAKKVFRYLALILLIVFSMSLLRDILFGQFSFQENRKLETLINEKEYELANIAEENETLKDEIILLKNNDEYVEHIARENLGLIKESEEYIDEEPE
;
A
#
# COMPACT_ATOMS: atom_id res chain seq x y z
N MET A 1 25.39 48.29 -33.33
CA MET A 1 25.26 47.80 -31.94
C MET A 1 26.63 47.33 -31.46
N ASN A 2 27.16 47.96 -30.42
CA ASN A 2 28.53 47.76 -29.92
C ASN A 2 28.79 46.26 -29.65
N THR A 3 29.91 45.69 -30.10
CA THR A 3 30.23 44.25 -30.00
C THR A 3 30.13 43.74 -28.56
N ALA A 4 30.52 44.56 -27.59
CA ALA A 4 30.34 44.29 -26.16
C ALA A 4 28.87 44.05 -25.75
N LYS A 5 27.91 44.80 -26.32
CA LYS A 5 26.47 44.62 -26.05
C LYS A 5 25.94 43.32 -26.65
N LYS A 6 26.50 42.86 -27.79
CA LYS A 6 26.14 41.56 -28.39
C LYS A 6 26.64 40.42 -27.52
N VAL A 7 27.89 40.46 -27.06
CA VAL A 7 28.46 39.44 -26.16
C VAL A 7 27.67 39.35 -24.86
N PHE A 8 27.36 40.48 -24.23
CA PHE A 8 26.55 40.50 -23.01
C PHE A 8 25.15 39.90 -23.23
N ARG A 9 24.51 40.19 -24.38
CA ARG A 9 23.20 39.60 -24.73
C ARG A 9 23.27 38.08 -24.89
N TYR A 10 24.32 37.55 -25.53
CA TYR A 10 24.49 36.10 -25.65
C TYR A 10 24.78 35.44 -24.30
N LEU A 11 25.60 36.07 -23.44
CA LEU A 11 25.85 35.60 -22.07
C LEU A 11 24.55 35.52 -21.25
N ALA A 12 23.73 36.57 -21.29
CA ALA A 12 22.44 36.60 -20.61
C ALA A 12 21.48 35.52 -21.13
N LEU A 13 21.46 35.27 -22.44
CA LEU A 13 20.64 34.20 -23.03
C LEU A 13 21.09 32.82 -22.57
N ILE A 14 22.40 32.56 -22.52
CA ILE A 14 22.95 31.28 -22.03
C ILE A 14 22.58 31.09 -20.55
N LEU A 15 22.72 32.12 -19.73
CA LEU A 15 22.36 32.07 -18.31
C LEU A 15 20.87 31.77 -18.12
N LEU A 16 20.00 32.40 -18.93
CA LEU A 16 18.57 32.14 -18.92
C LEU A 16 18.26 30.70 -19.31
N ILE A 17 18.91 30.17 -20.36
CA ILE A 17 18.73 28.77 -20.79
C ILE A 17 19.13 27.81 -19.69
N VAL A 18 20.29 28.02 -19.05
CA VAL A 18 20.76 27.16 -17.95
C VAL A 18 19.78 27.20 -16.77
N PHE A 19 19.30 28.38 -16.41
CA PHE A 19 18.30 28.54 -15.34
C PHE A 19 16.99 27.84 -15.67
N SER A 20 16.46 28.03 -16.88
CA SER A 20 15.26 27.33 -17.35
C SER A 20 15.44 25.81 -17.37
N MET A 21 16.61 25.32 -17.77
CA MET A 21 16.90 23.89 -17.79
C MET A 21 16.95 23.29 -16.38
N SER A 22 17.48 24.03 -15.40
CA SER A 22 17.45 23.63 -13.99
C SER A 22 16.02 23.51 -13.47
N LEU A 23 15.17 24.50 -13.73
CA LEU A 23 13.76 24.45 -13.30
C LEU A 23 12.99 23.29 -13.94
N LEU A 24 13.23 23.02 -15.23
CA LEU A 24 12.59 21.89 -15.91
C LEU A 24 13.00 20.56 -15.31
N ARG A 25 14.27 20.41 -14.91
CA ARG A 25 14.76 19.20 -14.21
C ARG A 25 14.03 18.99 -12.90
N ASP A 26 13.84 20.04 -12.10
CA ASP A 26 13.16 19.95 -10.81
C ASP A 26 11.66 19.65 -10.96
N ILE A 27 10.99 20.20 -11.97
CA ILE A 27 9.57 19.92 -12.23
C ILE A 27 9.35 18.48 -12.71
N LEU A 28 10.25 17.97 -13.56
CA LEU A 28 10.10 16.65 -14.17
C LEU A 28 10.61 15.52 -13.28
N PHE A 29 11.71 15.72 -12.55
CA PHE A 29 12.39 14.68 -11.78
C PHE A 29 12.62 15.04 -10.31
N GLY A 30 12.14 16.20 -9.85
CA GLY A 30 12.24 16.56 -8.45
C GLY A 30 11.27 15.77 -7.58
N GLN A 31 11.45 15.95 -6.27
CA GLN A 31 10.60 15.35 -5.23
C GLN A 31 9.10 15.70 -5.35
N PHE A 32 8.79 16.85 -5.97
CA PHE A 32 7.41 17.30 -6.21
C PHE A 32 6.97 17.08 -7.66
N SER A 33 7.70 16.26 -8.42
CA SER A 33 7.32 15.94 -9.78
C SER A 33 5.99 15.19 -9.82
N PHE A 34 5.29 15.29 -10.94
CA PHE A 34 4.05 14.55 -11.16
C PHE A 34 4.24 13.04 -11.07
N GLN A 35 5.42 12.54 -11.44
CA GLN A 35 5.73 11.12 -11.35
C GLN A 35 5.87 10.65 -9.90
N GLU A 36 6.61 11.39 -9.07
CA GLU A 36 6.79 11.02 -7.67
C GLU A 36 5.49 11.11 -6.88
N ASN A 37 4.68 12.15 -7.13
CA ASN A 37 3.35 12.27 -6.52
C ASN A 37 2.44 11.09 -6.86
N ARG A 38 2.40 10.64 -8.12
CA ARG A 38 1.62 9.46 -8.53
C ARG A 38 2.12 8.17 -7.86
N LYS A 39 3.42 8.03 -7.72
CA LYS A 39 4.01 6.89 -7.01
C LYS A 39 3.62 6.91 -5.53
N LEU A 40 3.70 8.07 -4.88
CA LEU A 40 3.26 8.25 -3.49
C LEU A 40 1.77 7.97 -3.33
N GLU A 41 0.92 8.47 -4.22
CA GLU A 41 -0.52 8.20 -4.21
C GLU A 41 -0.81 6.70 -4.35
N THR A 42 -0.09 6.01 -5.24
CA THR A 42 -0.23 4.55 -5.40
C THR A 42 0.19 3.81 -4.12
N LEU A 43 1.31 4.21 -3.51
CA LEU A 43 1.78 3.62 -2.24
C LEU A 43 0.79 3.88 -1.10
N ILE A 44 0.19 5.07 -1.04
CA ILE A 44 -0.84 5.39 -0.05
C ILE A 44 -2.04 4.45 -0.24
N ASN A 45 -2.56 4.32 -1.45
CA ASN A 45 -3.71 3.46 -1.74
C ASN A 45 -3.42 1.98 -1.41
N GLU A 46 -2.24 1.49 -1.73
CA GLU A 46 -1.81 0.13 -1.39
C GLU A 46 -1.77 -0.07 0.14
N LYS A 47 -1.23 0.91 0.88
CA LYS A 47 -1.14 0.84 2.34
C LYS A 47 -2.50 0.99 3.03
N GLU A 48 -3.39 1.80 2.49
CA GLU A 48 -4.77 1.90 2.97
C GLU A 48 -5.52 0.57 2.78
N TYR A 49 -5.34 -0.09 1.63
CA TYR A 49 -5.91 -1.41 1.38
C TYR A 49 -5.34 -2.47 2.34
N GLU A 50 -4.03 -2.49 2.54
CA GLU A 50 -3.38 -3.40 3.49
C GLU A 50 -3.89 -3.17 4.92
N LEU A 51 -4.06 -1.91 5.34
CA LEU A 51 -4.62 -1.57 6.64
C LEU A 51 -6.07 -2.04 6.80
N ALA A 52 -6.89 -1.92 5.75
CA ALA A 52 -8.27 -2.39 5.79
C ALA A 52 -8.34 -3.91 5.98
N ASN A 53 -7.53 -4.68 5.25
CA ASN A 53 -7.48 -6.13 5.39
C ASN A 53 -7.01 -6.56 6.78
N ILE A 54 -5.95 -5.93 7.29
CA ILE A 54 -5.44 -6.21 8.65
C ILE A 54 -6.49 -5.87 9.71
N ALA A 55 -7.26 -4.79 9.52
CA ALA A 55 -8.31 -4.41 10.46
C ALA A 55 -9.44 -5.45 10.47
N GLU A 56 -9.85 -5.94 9.29
CA GLU A 56 -10.86 -6.99 9.15
C GLU A 56 -10.40 -8.30 9.82
N GLU A 57 -9.19 -8.76 9.50
CA GLU A 57 -8.61 -9.96 10.13
C GLU A 57 -8.53 -9.82 11.66
N ASN A 58 -8.13 -8.65 12.16
CA ASN A 58 -8.11 -8.39 13.59
C ASN A 58 -9.49 -8.46 14.25
N GLU A 59 -10.54 -7.99 13.57
CA GLU A 59 -11.91 -8.13 14.11
C GLU A 59 -12.33 -9.60 14.15
N THR A 60 -12.10 -10.37 13.07
CA THR A 60 -12.40 -11.80 13.06
C THR A 60 -11.66 -12.56 14.17
N LEU A 61 -10.37 -12.29 14.36
CA LEU A 61 -9.57 -12.92 15.41
C LEU A 61 -10.05 -12.54 16.82
N LYS A 62 -10.52 -11.31 17.02
CA LYS A 62 -11.08 -10.90 18.32
C LYS A 62 -12.37 -11.67 18.62
N ASP A 63 -13.24 -11.80 17.63
CA ASP A 63 -14.49 -12.56 17.77
C ASP A 63 -14.21 -14.03 18.07
N GLU A 64 -13.22 -14.62 17.38
CA GLU A 64 -12.76 -15.98 17.64
C GLU A 64 -12.21 -16.13 19.07
N ILE A 65 -11.38 -15.18 19.53
CA ILE A 65 -10.87 -15.17 20.91
C ILE A 65 -12.03 -15.08 21.93
N ILE A 66 -13.07 -14.30 21.64
CA ILE A 66 -14.25 -14.19 22.51
C ILE A 66 -14.99 -15.53 22.58
N LEU A 67 -15.17 -16.21 21.45
CA LEU A 67 -15.79 -17.54 21.40
C LEU A 67 -14.96 -18.57 22.17
N LEU A 68 -13.66 -18.64 21.92
CA LEU A 68 -12.76 -19.57 22.61
C LEU A 68 -12.72 -19.36 24.13
N LYS A 69 -12.91 -18.12 24.60
CA LYS A 69 -12.91 -17.81 26.04
C LYS A 69 -14.23 -18.08 26.75
N ASN A 70 -15.35 -17.95 26.04
CA ASN A 70 -16.67 -17.90 26.67
C ASN A 70 -17.61 -19.02 26.23
N ASN A 71 -17.21 -19.87 25.28
CA ASN A 71 -18.05 -20.94 24.75
C ASN A 71 -17.32 -22.29 24.74
N ASP A 72 -17.58 -23.10 25.76
CA ASP A 72 -16.99 -24.44 25.91
C ASP A 72 -17.39 -25.40 24.79
N GLU A 73 -18.60 -25.26 24.23
CA GLU A 73 -19.07 -26.10 23.10
C GLU A 73 -18.28 -25.78 21.83
N TYR A 74 -18.00 -24.49 21.59
CA TYR A 74 -17.14 -24.06 20.49
C TYR A 74 -15.70 -24.58 20.66
N VAL A 75 -15.15 -24.54 21.88
CA VAL A 75 -13.83 -25.10 22.17
C VAL A 75 -13.80 -26.61 21.95
N GLU A 76 -14.83 -27.34 22.36
CA GLU A 76 -14.96 -28.78 22.12
C GLU A 76 -14.99 -29.08 20.62
N HIS A 77 -15.78 -28.32 19.84
CA HIS A 77 -15.86 -28.46 18.39
C HIS A 77 -14.47 -28.31 17.73
N ILE A 78 -13.75 -27.24 18.02
CA ILE A 78 -12.40 -27.00 17.47
C ILE A 78 -11.42 -28.10 17.90
N ALA A 79 -11.49 -28.57 19.15
CA ALA A 79 -10.64 -29.67 19.61
C ALA A 79 -10.93 -30.97 18.85
N ARG A 80 -12.22 -31.27 18.60
CA ARG A 80 -12.65 -32.44 17.86
C ARG A 80 -12.23 -32.38 16.39
N GLU A 81 -12.40 -31.24 15.75
CA GLU A 81 -11.97 -30.97 14.38
C GLU A 81 -10.46 -31.21 14.22
N ASN A 82 -9.64 -30.63 15.10
CA ASN A 82 -8.18 -30.83 15.12
C ASN A 82 -7.75 -32.28 15.37
N LEU A 83 -8.60 -33.08 16.02
CA LEU A 83 -8.36 -34.49 16.31
C LEU A 83 -9.01 -35.44 15.30
N GLY A 84 -9.75 -34.92 14.31
CA GLY A 84 -10.50 -35.73 13.34
C GLY A 84 -11.66 -36.52 13.95
N LEU A 85 -12.35 -35.95 14.95
CA LEU A 85 -13.47 -36.57 15.67
C LEU A 85 -14.81 -35.92 15.28
N ILE A 86 -15.87 -36.70 14.99
CA ILE A 86 -17.21 -36.16 14.62
C ILE A 86 -18.33 -36.60 15.59
N LYS A 87 -19.29 -35.72 15.93
CA LYS A 87 -20.43 -36.10 16.80
C LYS A 87 -21.40 -36.92 15.96
N GLU A 88 -22.25 -37.71 16.61
CA GLU A 88 -23.28 -38.49 15.90
C GLU A 88 -24.24 -37.61 15.07
N SER A 89 -24.36 -36.32 15.43
CA SER A 89 -25.16 -35.32 14.73
C SER A 89 -24.39 -34.47 13.72
N GLU A 90 -23.09 -34.69 13.54
CA GLU A 90 -22.22 -33.92 12.64
C GLU A 90 -21.81 -34.79 11.44
N GLU A 91 -21.72 -34.19 10.25
CA GLU A 91 -21.27 -34.85 9.03
C GLU A 91 -19.93 -34.23 8.59
N TYR A 92 -18.93 -35.08 8.35
CA TYR A 92 -17.61 -34.65 7.89
C TYR A 92 -17.65 -34.29 6.40
N ILE A 93 -17.15 -33.11 6.03
CA ILE A 93 -17.02 -32.67 4.64
C ILE A 93 -15.52 -32.51 4.35
N ASP A 94 -14.97 -33.35 3.47
CA ASP A 94 -13.65 -33.10 2.88
C ASP A 94 -13.82 -32.04 1.78
N GLU A 95 -13.51 -30.78 2.10
CA GLU A 95 -13.32 -29.76 1.08
C GLU A 95 -11.96 -29.99 0.40
N GLU A 96 -11.97 -30.73 -0.72
CA GLU A 96 -10.81 -30.85 -1.61
C GLU A 96 -10.53 -29.45 -2.20
N PRO A 97 -9.34 -28.85 -2.00
CA PRO A 97 -9.07 -27.51 -2.51
C PRO A 97 -9.03 -27.53 -4.04
N GLU A 98 -9.85 -26.69 -4.70
CA GLU A 98 -9.80 -26.42 -6.15
C GLU A 98 -8.49 -25.75 -6.59
#